data_AF-A0A1X1ZKY6-F1
#
_entry.id   AF-A0A1X1ZKY6-F1
#
_cell.length_a   1.000
_cell.length_b   1.000
_cell.length_c   1.000
_cell.angle_alpha   90.00
_cell.angle_beta   90.00
_cell.angle_gamma   90.00
#
_symmetry.space_group_name_H-M   'P 1'
#
loop_
_entity.id
_entity.type
_entity.pdbx_description
1 polymer ?
#
loop_
_entity_poly.entity_id
_entity_poly.type
_entity_poly.pdbx_seq_one_letter_code
_entity_poly.pdbx_strand_id
1 'polypeptide(L)'
;MSFLTTAPELMTSAAGDLAAIGSRIDDAGAAAAASTSSIAAPAADEVSAAVTALFNGQAQAFQAAQAQASAFHQQFVGLMNGGAAQYASAELANAQQQVLGVINAPTDVLFGRPLIGNGADGTAASPNGQPGGFLWGNGGNGFSQPVGGANGGRGGDAGLWGNGGRGGDGGAAIAGGTGGNGGWGGNGGLLYGFGGDGGNGGTGSVSAMPPNTYLGHAGFGGAGGWNATYGHMGTLAVENSDGIGNGGYGGNGGNSGPFFGGGGNGGNGGALLP
;
A
#
# COMPACT_ATOMS: atom_id res chain seq x y z
N MET A 1 -10.51 -16.76 -19.27
CA MET A 1 -10.71 -15.64 -18.33
C MET A 1 -11.91 -14.85 -18.83
N SER A 2 -12.94 -14.69 -18.01
CA SER A 2 -14.08 -13.81 -18.33
C SER A 2 -13.60 -12.36 -18.19
N PHE A 3 -13.77 -11.55 -19.23
CA PHE A 3 -13.55 -10.11 -19.14
C PHE A 3 -14.85 -9.47 -18.64
N LEU A 4 -14.78 -8.80 -17.50
CA LEU A 4 -15.88 -7.97 -17.01
C LEU A 4 -15.83 -6.66 -17.80
N THR A 5 -16.73 -6.49 -18.78
CA THR A 5 -16.92 -5.22 -19.46
C THR A 5 -17.86 -4.37 -18.61
N THR A 6 -17.36 -3.28 -18.03
CA THR A 6 -18.24 -2.30 -17.40
C THR A 6 -18.66 -1.26 -18.44
N ALA A 7 -19.81 -0.61 -18.24
CA ALA A 7 -20.25 0.49 -19.11
C ALA A 7 -20.42 1.76 -18.26
N PRO A 8 -19.31 2.39 -17.81
CA PRO A 8 -19.35 3.59 -16.98
C PRO A 8 -20.22 4.69 -17.58
N GLU A 9 -20.23 4.82 -18.91
CA GLU A 9 -21.00 5.83 -19.63
C GLU A 9 -22.51 5.64 -19.47
N LEU A 10 -22.99 4.39 -19.49
CA LEU A 10 -24.40 4.09 -19.25
C LEU A 10 -24.79 4.41 -17.81
N MET A 11 -23.88 4.18 -16.86
CA MET A 11 -24.10 4.45 -15.45
C MET A 11 -24.15 5.96 -15.17
N THR A 12 -23.28 6.76 -15.79
CA THR A 12 -23.33 8.22 -15.73
C THR A 12 -24.61 8.78 -16.39
N SER A 13 -25.04 8.22 -17.51
CA SER A 13 -26.31 8.59 -18.15
C SER A 13 -27.50 8.35 -17.22
N ALA A 14 -27.59 7.15 -16.64
CA ALA A 14 -28.65 6.80 -15.71
C ALA A 14 -28.64 7.67 -14.44
N ALA A 15 -27.46 8.04 -13.93
CA ALA A 15 -27.34 8.98 -12.82
C ALA A 15 -27.87 10.38 -13.19
N GLY A 16 -27.66 10.83 -14.43
CA GLY A 16 -28.24 12.06 -14.98
C GLY A 16 -29.76 12.01 -15.05
N ASP A 17 -30.32 10.90 -15.54
CA ASP A 17 -31.78 10.70 -15.60
C ASP A 17 -32.41 10.69 -14.19
N LEU A 18 -31.74 10.04 -13.22
CA LEU A 18 -32.17 10.02 -11.83
C LEU A 18 -32.12 11.42 -11.20
N ALA A 19 -31.09 12.22 -11.47
CA ALA A 19 -31.03 13.61 -11.01
C ALA A 19 -32.21 14.44 -11.56
N ALA A 20 -32.55 14.26 -12.84
CA ALA A 20 -33.70 14.92 -13.46
C ALA A 20 -35.03 14.48 -12.84
N ILE A 21 -35.19 13.18 -12.52
CA ILE A 21 -36.36 12.67 -11.80
C ILE A 21 -36.47 13.30 -10.41
N GLY A 22 -35.36 13.34 -9.65
CA GLY A 22 -35.32 13.95 -8.32
C GLY A 22 -35.74 15.42 -8.35
N SER A 23 -35.22 16.19 -9.29
CA SER A 23 -35.61 17.60 -9.50
C SER A 23 -37.12 17.75 -9.74
N ARG A 24 -37.71 16.90 -10.60
CA ARG A 24 -39.15 16.96 -10.89
C ARG A 24 -40.00 16.60 -9.68
N ILE A 25 -39.54 15.67 -8.84
CA ILE A 25 -40.22 15.31 -7.58
C ILE A 25 -40.17 16.49 -6.61
N ASP A 26 -39.01 17.15 -6.50
CA ASP A 26 -38.84 18.32 -5.62
C ASP A 26 -39.72 19.49 -6.06
N ASP A 27 -39.79 19.77 -7.37
CA ASP A 27 -40.68 20.77 -7.94
C ASP A 27 -42.16 20.46 -7.67
N ALA A 28 -42.57 19.19 -7.84
CA ALA A 28 -43.94 18.76 -7.57
C ALA A 28 -44.30 18.89 -6.08
N GLY A 29 -43.39 18.53 -5.18
CA GLY A 29 -43.55 18.68 -3.73
C GLY A 29 -43.69 20.13 -3.31
N ALA A 30 -42.88 21.03 -3.89
CA ALA A 30 -42.97 22.47 -3.68
C ALA A 30 -44.30 23.06 -4.20
N ALA A 31 -44.74 22.65 -5.39
CA ALA A 31 -46.00 23.11 -5.97
C ALA A 31 -47.23 22.69 -5.13
N ALA A 32 -47.19 21.52 -4.50
CA ALA A 32 -48.27 21.01 -3.65
C ALA A 32 -48.22 21.53 -2.19
N ALA A 33 -47.14 22.19 -1.78
CA ALA A 33 -46.92 22.54 -0.37
C ALA A 33 -48.00 23.49 0.18
N ALA A 34 -48.33 24.55 -0.54
CA ALA A 34 -49.31 25.54 -0.08
C ALA A 34 -50.73 24.94 0.03
N SER A 35 -51.19 24.23 -1.00
CA SER A 35 -52.55 23.67 -1.04
C SER A 35 -52.80 22.57 -0.02
N THR A 36 -51.76 21.94 0.51
CA THR A 36 -51.88 20.85 1.50
C THR A 36 -51.69 21.31 2.94
N SER A 37 -51.06 22.47 3.19
CA SER A 37 -50.70 22.94 4.53
C SER A 37 -51.53 24.13 5.05
N SER A 38 -52.31 24.78 4.18
CA SER A 38 -53.16 25.92 4.55
C SER A 38 -54.65 25.58 4.48
N ILE A 39 -55.03 24.38 4.94
CA ILE A 39 -56.44 23.97 4.96
C ILE A 39 -57.16 24.75 6.06
N ALA A 40 -58.27 25.39 5.71
CA ALA A 40 -59.14 26.10 6.63
C ALA A 40 -60.23 25.17 7.17
N ALA A 41 -60.63 25.37 8.43
CA ALA A 41 -61.71 24.60 9.03
C ALA A 41 -63.05 24.91 8.32
N PRO A 42 -63.82 23.89 7.90
CA PRO A 42 -65.07 24.09 7.18
C PRO A 42 -66.20 24.66 8.05
N ALA A 43 -66.10 24.54 9.38
CA ALA A 43 -67.00 25.12 10.36
C ALA A 43 -66.24 25.44 11.68
N ALA A 44 -66.88 26.20 12.57
CA ALA A 44 -66.30 26.70 13.82
C ALA A 44 -66.31 25.68 14.97
N ASP A 45 -66.74 24.45 14.72
CA ASP A 45 -66.80 23.40 15.73
C ASP A 45 -65.43 22.74 15.97
N GLU A 46 -65.31 22.11 17.13
CA GLU A 46 -64.07 21.48 17.59
C GLU A 46 -63.65 20.29 16.71
N VAL A 47 -64.60 19.59 16.07
CA VAL A 47 -64.29 18.45 15.19
C VAL A 47 -63.69 18.94 13.88
N SER A 48 -64.28 19.96 13.25
CA SER A 48 -63.74 20.62 12.06
C SER A 48 -62.33 21.20 12.30
N ALA A 49 -62.11 21.81 13.47
CA ALA A 49 -60.80 22.29 13.88
C ALA A 49 -59.78 21.14 14.05
N ALA A 50 -60.17 20.06 14.73
CA ALA A 50 -59.29 18.92 14.96
C ALA A 50 -58.90 18.19 13.66
N VAL A 51 -59.84 17.98 12.74
CA VAL A 51 -59.58 17.36 11.43
C VAL A 51 -58.64 18.23 10.59
N THR A 52 -58.85 19.55 10.58
CA THR A 52 -57.96 20.49 9.89
C THR A 52 -56.54 20.47 10.46
N ALA A 53 -56.42 20.45 11.79
CA ALA A 53 -55.13 20.34 12.47
C ALA A 53 -54.39 19.03 12.11
N LEU A 54 -55.12 17.90 11.99
CA LEU A 54 -54.55 16.63 11.55
C LEU A 54 -53.98 16.73 10.12
N PHE A 55 -54.73 17.29 9.17
CA PHE A 55 -54.26 17.42 7.79
C PHE A 55 -53.06 18.36 7.66
N ASN A 56 -53.09 19.51 8.32
CA ASN A 56 -51.96 20.44 8.32
C ASN A 56 -50.72 19.80 8.98
N GLY A 57 -50.90 19.01 10.06
CA GLY A 57 -49.84 18.23 10.68
C GLY A 57 -49.26 17.14 9.75
N GLN A 58 -50.12 16.43 9.01
CA GLN A 58 -49.70 15.44 8.03
C GLN A 58 -48.91 16.08 6.87
N ALA A 59 -49.32 17.26 6.40
CA ALA A 59 -48.60 18.00 5.37
C ALA A 59 -47.19 18.39 5.82
N GLN A 60 -47.04 18.86 7.07
CA GLN A 60 -45.73 19.17 7.65
C GLN A 60 -44.84 17.92 7.76
N ALA A 61 -45.40 16.79 8.21
CA ALA A 61 -44.68 15.51 8.28
C ALA A 61 -44.26 15.02 6.89
N PHE A 62 -45.12 15.18 5.88
CA PHE A 62 -44.81 14.84 4.48
C PHE A 62 -43.67 15.69 3.92
N GLN A 63 -43.67 17.01 4.17
CA GLN A 63 -42.61 17.91 3.73
C GLN A 63 -41.25 17.55 4.37
N ALA A 64 -41.26 17.21 5.67
CA ALA A 64 -40.06 16.74 6.36
C ALA A 64 -39.53 15.41 5.77
N ALA A 65 -40.43 14.47 5.47
CA ALA A 65 -40.07 13.20 4.83
C ALA A 65 -39.55 13.41 3.40
N GLN A 66 -40.13 14.33 2.63
CA GLN A 66 -39.65 14.67 1.29
C GLN A 66 -38.23 15.24 1.33
N ALA A 67 -37.93 16.14 2.29
CA ALA A 67 -36.58 16.68 2.45
C ALA A 67 -35.55 15.57 2.74
N GLN A 68 -35.91 14.60 3.59
CA GLN A 68 -35.05 13.45 3.87
C GLN A 68 -34.87 12.56 2.63
N ALA A 69 -35.92 12.34 1.85
CA ALA A 69 -35.87 11.56 0.63
C ALA A 69 -35.00 12.24 -0.46
N SER A 70 -35.10 13.56 -0.62
CA SER A 70 -34.26 14.34 -1.55
C SER A 70 -32.78 14.25 -1.17
N ALA A 71 -32.44 14.39 0.12
CA ALA A 71 -31.08 14.23 0.59
C ALA A 71 -30.51 12.81 0.33
N PHE A 72 -31.30 11.78 0.60
CA PHE A 72 -30.93 10.40 0.27
C PHE A 72 -30.73 10.20 -1.24
N HIS A 73 -31.64 10.72 -2.06
CA HIS A 73 -31.57 10.63 -3.52
C HIS A 73 -30.32 11.30 -4.08
N GLN A 74 -29.98 12.49 -3.59
CA GLN A 74 -28.75 13.20 -3.96
C GLN A 74 -27.51 12.39 -3.60
N GLN A 75 -27.49 11.79 -2.41
CA GLN A 75 -26.39 10.92 -1.99
C GLN A 75 -26.28 9.67 -2.88
N PHE A 76 -27.40 9.05 -3.22
CA PHE A 76 -27.45 7.89 -4.11
C PHE A 76 -26.89 8.21 -5.51
N VAL A 77 -27.33 9.32 -6.12
CA VAL A 77 -26.81 9.79 -7.41
C VAL A 77 -25.32 10.13 -7.33
N GLY A 78 -24.88 10.75 -6.23
CA GLY A 78 -23.47 11.04 -5.98
C GLY A 78 -22.62 9.77 -5.91
N LEU A 79 -23.08 8.75 -5.19
CA LEU A 79 -22.42 7.45 -5.08
C LEU A 79 -22.38 6.71 -6.43
N MET A 80 -23.44 6.78 -7.23
CA MET A 80 -23.49 6.15 -8.54
C MET A 80 -22.46 6.75 -9.51
N ASN A 81 -22.35 8.09 -9.54
CA ASN A 81 -21.31 8.78 -10.31
C ASN A 81 -19.90 8.46 -9.81
N GLY A 82 -19.70 8.43 -8.49
CA GLY A 82 -18.43 8.03 -7.88
C GLY A 82 -18.03 6.61 -8.29
N GLY A 83 -18.97 5.66 -8.22
CA GLY A 83 -18.75 4.28 -8.65
C GLY A 83 -18.37 4.15 -10.12
N ALA A 84 -19.07 4.85 -11.03
CA ALA A 84 -18.75 4.86 -12.45
C ALA A 84 -17.31 5.36 -12.71
N ALA A 85 -16.89 6.42 -12.04
CA ALA A 85 -15.51 6.93 -12.14
C ALA A 85 -14.47 5.92 -11.63
N GLN A 86 -14.76 5.20 -10.54
CA GLN A 86 -13.87 4.14 -10.05
C GLN A 86 -13.72 3.02 -11.07
N TYR A 87 -14.81 2.55 -11.68
CA TYR A 87 -14.74 1.53 -12.73
C TYR A 87 -13.93 1.98 -13.95
N ALA A 88 -14.16 3.21 -14.44
CA ALA A 88 -13.38 3.76 -15.55
C ALA A 88 -11.88 3.86 -15.21
N SER A 89 -11.54 4.26 -13.99
CA SER A 89 -10.13 4.32 -13.55
C SER A 89 -9.48 2.92 -13.46
N ALA A 90 -10.23 1.90 -13.05
CA ALA A 90 -9.76 0.53 -13.00
C ALA A 90 -9.52 -0.04 -14.40
N GLU A 91 -10.41 0.25 -15.36
CA GLU A 91 -10.21 -0.14 -16.76
C GLU A 91 -8.96 0.50 -17.36
N LEU A 92 -8.71 1.79 -17.07
CA LEU A 92 -7.49 2.47 -17.51
C LEU A 92 -6.24 1.85 -16.89
N ALA A 93 -6.24 1.57 -15.59
CA ALA A 93 -5.11 0.92 -14.91
C ALA A 93 -4.80 -0.47 -15.50
N ASN A 94 -5.85 -1.26 -15.76
CA ASN A 94 -5.71 -2.56 -16.41
C ASN A 94 -5.16 -2.44 -17.84
N ALA A 95 -5.63 -1.46 -18.62
CA ALA A 95 -5.13 -1.21 -19.97
C ALA A 95 -3.65 -0.79 -19.97
N GLN A 96 -3.24 0.07 -19.03
CA GLN A 96 -1.84 0.45 -18.85
C GLN A 96 -0.96 -0.77 -18.53
N GLN A 97 -1.43 -1.65 -17.64
CA GLN A 97 -0.71 -2.87 -17.30
C GLN A 97 -0.58 -3.83 -18.49
N GLN A 98 -1.61 -3.93 -19.35
CA GLN A 98 -1.54 -4.69 -20.59
C GLN A 98 -0.48 -4.14 -21.54
N VAL A 99 -0.42 -2.81 -21.72
CA VAL A 99 0.59 -2.17 -22.56
C VAL A 99 2.00 -2.42 -22.02
N LEU A 100 2.22 -2.30 -20.70
CA LEU A 100 3.49 -2.64 -20.07
C LEU A 100 3.84 -4.11 -20.27
N GLY A 101 2.86 -5.02 -20.15
CA GLY A 101 3.04 -6.44 -20.42
C GLY A 101 3.50 -6.71 -21.86
N VAL A 102 2.93 -6.02 -22.85
CA VAL A 102 3.37 -6.12 -24.25
C VAL A 102 4.79 -5.59 -24.46
N ILE A 103 5.14 -4.48 -23.81
CA ILE A 103 6.48 -3.90 -23.87
C ILE A 103 7.52 -4.83 -23.23
N ASN A 104 7.18 -5.47 -22.11
CA ASN A 104 8.07 -6.34 -21.36
C ASN A 104 8.14 -7.78 -21.91
N ALA A 105 7.13 -8.23 -22.66
CA ALA A 105 7.03 -9.61 -23.13
C ALA A 105 8.31 -10.13 -23.80
N PRO A 106 8.99 -9.38 -24.70
CA PRO A 106 10.23 -9.85 -25.30
C PRO A 106 11.35 -10.08 -24.28
N THR A 107 11.55 -9.16 -23.33
CA THR A 107 12.62 -9.27 -22.33
C THR A 107 12.30 -10.29 -21.25
N ASP A 108 11.04 -10.44 -20.88
CA ASP A 108 10.60 -11.48 -19.95
C ASP A 108 10.83 -12.87 -20.54
N VAL A 109 10.50 -13.07 -21.83
CA VAL A 109 10.74 -14.35 -22.51
C VAL A 109 12.23 -14.64 -22.66
N LEU A 110 13.04 -13.64 -23.02
CA LEU A 110 14.45 -13.84 -23.30
C LEU A 110 15.33 -13.91 -22.05
N PHE A 111 14.97 -13.18 -21.00
CA PHE A 111 15.85 -12.95 -19.84
C PHE A 111 15.17 -13.15 -18.49
N GLY A 112 13.89 -13.52 -18.46
CA GLY A 112 13.13 -13.72 -17.22
C GLY A 112 12.98 -12.44 -16.39
N ARG A 113 13.07 -11.27 -17.03
CA ARG A 113 13.13 -9.99 -16.36
C ARG A 113 12.54 -8.87 -17.24
N PRO A 114 11.73 -7.97 -16.67
CA PRO A 114 11.02 -6.97 -17.47
C PRO A 114 11.99 -5.90 -17.98
N LEU A 115 11.60 -5.22 -19.07
CA LEU A 115 12.34 -4.06 -19.58
C LEU A 115 12.05 -2.85 -18.69
N ILE A 116 10.79 -2.67 -18.30
CA ILE A 116 10.27 -1.59 -17.48
C ILE A 116 9.38 -2.16 -16.38
N GLY A 117 9.67 -1.86 -15.13
CA GLY A 117 8.86 -2.27 -13.99
C GLY A 117 9.70 -2.43 -12.74
N ASN A 118 9.09 -2.23 -11.57
CA ASN A 118 9.77 -2.49 -10.31
C ASN A 118 9.93 -4.00 -10.10
N GLY A 119 10.99 -4.38 -9.37
CA GLY A 119 11.15 -5.73 -8.89
C GLY A 119 10.10 -6.05 -7.82
N ALA A 120 9.64 -7.30 -7.80
CA ALA A 120 8.75 -7.79 -6.76
C ALA A 120 9.46 -7.84 -5.40
N ASP A 121 8.76 -7.42 -4.35
CA ASP A 121 9.26 -7.57 -2.99
C ASP A 121 9.39 -9.05 -2.62
N GLY A 122 10.37 -9.33 -1.76
CA GLY A 122 10.57 -10.65 -1.19
C GLY A 122 9.36 -11.09 -0.37
N THR A 123 9.18 -12.40 -0.30
CA THR A 123 8.11 -13.05 0.47
C THR A 123 8.70 -14.02 1.48
N ALA A 124 7.91 -14.53 2.42
CA ALA A 124 8.38 -15.56 3.35
C ALA A 124 8.97 -16.79 2.64
N ALA A 125 8.43 -17.16 1.47
CA ALA A 125 8.91 -18.30 0.67
C ALA A 125 10.13 -17.98 -0.21
N SER A 126 10.28 -16.72 -0.61
CA SER A 126 11.43 -16.23 -1.37
C SER A 126 11.86 -14.87 -0.81
N PRO A 127 12.70 -14.85 0.24
CA PRO A 127 12.93 -13.64 1.02
C PRO A 127 13.58 -12.49 0.27
N ASN A 128 14.31 -12.76 -0.81
CA ASN A 128 15.00 -11.71 -1.54
C ASN A 128 14.06 -10.94 -2.47
N GLY A 129 14.17 -9.62 -2.46
CA GLY A 129 13.54 -8.76 -3.46
C GLY A 129 14.11 -9.04 -4.85
N GLN A 130 13.24 -9.04 -5.85
CA GLN A 130 13.62 -9.24 -7.24
C GLN A 130 14.23 -7.96 -7.82
N PRO A 131 15.09 -8.08 -8.85
CA PRO A 131 15.64 -6.92 -9.52
C PRO A 131 14.57 -6.14 -10.28
N GLY A 132 14.73 -4.82 -10.36
CA GLY A 132 13.96 -3.96 -11.24
C GLY A 132 14.24 -4.23 -12.72
N GLY A 133 13.35 -3.71 -13.57
CA GLY A 133 13.45 -3.83 -15.01
C GLY A 133 14.73 -3.24 -15.57
N PHE A 134 15.16 -3.71 -16.75
CA PHE A 134 16.47 -3.34 -17.31
C PHE A 134 16.65 -1.84 -17.55
N LEU A 135 15.62 -1.15 -18.04
CA LEU A 135 15.70 0.28 -18.32
C LEU A 135 15.18 1.10 -17.14
N TRP A 136 13.98 0.82 -16.68
CA TRP A 136 13.32 1.60 -15.65
C TRP A 136 12.72 0.68 -14.61
N GLY A 137 13.03 0.91 -13.35
CA GLY A 137 12.45 0.15 -12.26
C GLY A 137 13.33 0.15 -11.03
N ASN A 138 12.68 0.33 -9.89
CA ASN A 138 13.32 0.11 -8.59
C ASN A 138 13.45 -1.39 -8.33
N GLY A 139 14.45 -1.79 -7.55
CA GLY A 139 14.49 -3.15 -7.03
C GLY A 139 13.44 -3.37 -5.94
N GLY A 140 12.95 -4.61 -5.81
CA GLY A 140 12.01 -4.98 -4.77
C GLY A 140 12.68 -5.02 -3.39
N ASN A 141 11.94 -4.75 -2.33
CA ASN A 141 12.45 -4.86 -0.97
C ASN A 141 12.66 -6.32 -0.57
N GLY A 142 13.64 -6.58 0.29
CA GLY A 142 13.79 -7.87 0.95
C GLY A 142 12.72 -8.08 2.01
N PHE A 143 12.33 -9.33 2.21
CA PHE A 143 11.39 -9.73 3.24
C PHE A 143 12.02 -9.64 4.64
N SER A 144 11.35 -8.96 5.56
CA SER A 144 11.73 -8.95 6.98
C SER A 144 11.22 -10.23 7.66
N GLN A 145 12.12 -10.93 8.35
CA GLN A 145 11.76 -12.16 9.05
C GLN A 145 11.10 -11.84 10.40
N PRO A 146 9.92 -12.41 10.71
CA PRO A 146 9.22 -12.07 11.94
C PRO A 146 9.91 -12.66 13.18
N VAL A 147 10.33 -13.93 13.16
CA VAL A 147 10.96 -14.65 14.27
C VAL A 147 11.73 -15.88 13.76
N GLY A 148 12.59 -16.47 14.60
CA GLY A 148 13.27 -17.74 14.32
C GLY A 148 14.74 -17.61 13.96
N GLY A 149 15.37 -16.46 14.22
CA GLY A 149 16.80 -16.25 13.91
C GLY A 149 17.14 -16.26 12.41
N ALA A 150 16.12 -16.24 11.53
CA ALA A 150 16.32 -16.25 10.09
C ALA A 150 16.81 -14.90 9.59
N ASN A 151 17.71 -14.91 8.61
CA ASN A 151 18.23 -13.69 8.01
C ASN A 151 17.16 -12.97 7.18
N GLY A 152 17.17 -11.66 7.25
CA GLY A 152 16.37 -10.79 6.39
C GLY A 152 16.78 -10.94 4.93
N GLY A 153 15.80 -10.81 4.03
CA GLY A 153 16.03 -10.91 2.61
C GLY A 153 16.85 -9.75 2.07
N ARG A 154 17.69 -10.00 1.04
CA ARG A 154 18.37 -8.92 0.33
C ARG A 154 17.37 -8.12 -0.51
N GLY A 155 17.53 -6.80 -0.56
CA GLY A 155 16.83 -5.93 -1.50
C GLY A 155 17.33 -6.12 -2.93
N GLY A 156 16.42 -6.07 -3.88
CA GLY A 156 16.70 -6.22 -5.31
C GLY A 156 17.46 -5.01 -5.88
N ASP A 157 18.26 -5.25 -6.91
CA ASP A 157 18.99 -4.20 -7.59
C ASP A 157 18.10 -3.51 -8.64
N ALA A 158 18.29 -2.20 -8.86
CA ALA A 158 17.66 -1.48 -9.96
C ALA A 158 18.36 -1.76 -11.32
N GLY A 159 17.73 -1.33 -12.41
CA GLY A 159 18.30 -1.40 -13.76
C GLY A 159 19.14 -0.19 -14.15
N LEU A 160 18.86 0.39 -15.31
CA LEU A 160 19.52 1.60 -15.79
C LEU A 160 19.12 2.84 -14.98
N TRP A 161 17.82 2.97 -14.71
CA TRP A 161 17.20 4.03 -13.90
C TRP A 161 16.35 3.41 -12.78
N GLY A 162 16.54 3.86 -11.55
CA GLY A 162 15.72 3.42 -10.40
C GLY A 162 16.54 3.23 -9.14
N ASN A 163 15.88 3.10 -8.00
CA ASN A 163 16.52 2.91 -6.70
C ASN A 163 16.60 1.43 -6.35
N GLY A 164 17.66 1.03 -5.65
CA GLY A 164 17.76 -0.31 -5.09
C GLY A 164 16.72 -0.53 -4.00
N GLY A 165 16.24 -1.77 -3.86
CA GLY A 165 15.30 -2.14 -2.83
C GLY A 165 15.96 -2.18 -1.46
N ARG A 166 15.20 -1.94 -0.40
CA ARG A 166 15.70 -2.04 0.97
C ARG A 166 15.93 -3.51 1.37
N GLY A 167 16.95 -3.80 2.16
CA GLY A 167 17.13 -5.10 2.80
C GLY A 167 16.09 -5.34 3.90
N GLY A 168 15.56 -6.56 3.98
CA GLY A 168 14.64 -6.97 5.03
C GLY A 168 15.33 -7.12 6.39
N ASP A 169 14.61 -6.93 7.47
CA ASP A 169 15.16 -7.11 8.83
C ASP A 169 15.33 -8.60 9.17
N GLY A 170 16.34 -8.90 9.98
CA GLY A 170 16.58 -10.24 10.52
C GLY A 170 15.60 -10.59 11.65
N GLY A 171 15.23 -11.86 11.73
CA GLY A 171 14.23 -12.34 12.67
C GLY A 171 14.77 -12.44 14.08
N ALA A 172 13.96 -12.08 15.07
CA ALA A 172 14.31 -12.30 16.47
C ALA A 172 14.58 -13.78 16.75
N ALA A 173 15.50 -14.05 17.66
CA ALA A 173 15.82 -15.40 18.11
C ALA A 173 14.63 -16.07 18.82
N ILE A 174 14.61 -17.41 18.78
CA ILE A 174 13.90 -18.20 19.80
C ILE A 174 14.74 -18.27 21.08
N ALA A 175 14.15 -18.70 22.20
CA ALA A 175 14.84 -18.76 23.49
C ALA A 175 16.17 -19.53 23.41
N GLY A 176 17.27 -18.89 23.84
CA GLY A 176 18.63 -19.44 23.75
C GLY A 176 19.22 -19.47 22.34
N GLY A 177 18.61 -18.78 21.38
CA GLY A 177 19.01 -18.74 19.98
C GLY A 177 19.66 -17.42 19.55
N THR A 178 20.23 -17.44 18.35
CA THR A 178 20.83 -16.27 17.70
C THR A 178 19.81 -15.52 16.86
N GLY A 179 19.82 -14.19 16.93
CA GLY A 179 19.02 -13.31 16.09
C GLY A 179 19.54 -13.33 14.65
N GLY A 180 18.63 -13.29 13.68
CA GLY A 180 19.01 -13.32 12.27
C GLY A 180 19.66 -12.02 11.82
N ASN A 181 20.54 -12.08 10.84
CA ASN A 181 21.16 -10.88 10.28
C ASN A 181 20.17 -10.10 9.42
N GLY A 182 20.31 -8.78 9.39
CA GLY A 182 19.63 -7.92 8.44
C GLY A 182 20.08 -8.19 7.01
N GLY A 183 19.14 -8.09 6.08
CA GLY A 183 19.36 -8.23 4.66
C GLY A 183 20.10 -7.03 4.08
N TRP A 184 20.83 -7.26 3.00
CA TRP A 184 21.58 -6.19 2.34
C TRP A 184 20.64 -5.32 1.51
N GLY A 185 20.91 -4.03 1.42
CA GLY A 185 20.26 -3.15 0.46
C GLY A 185 20.65 -3.51 -0.97
N GLY A 186 19.73 -3.30 -1.90
CA GLY A 186 19.95 -3.46 -3.33
C GLY A 186 20.67 -2.26 -3.93
N ASN A 187 21.35 -2.45 -5.05
CA ASN A 187 22.06 -1.39 -5.73
C ASN A 187 21.09 -0.45 -6.48
N GLY A 188 21.39 0.84 -6.47
CA GLY A 188 20.72 1.85 -7.28
C GLY A 188 21.05 1.71 -8.77
N GLY A 189 20.32 2.43 -9.61
CA GLY A 189 20.42 2.34 -11.06
C GLY A 189 21.76 2.82 -11.58
N LEU A 190 22.17 2.28 -12.74
CA LEU A 190 23.48 2.54 -13.33
C LEU A 190 23.70 4.04 -13.64
N LEU A 191 22.69 4.73 -14.16
CA LEU A 191 22.79 6.15 -14.56
C LEU A 191 22.21 7.09 -13.51
N TYR A 192 21.17 6.63 -12.81
CA TYR A 192 20.52 7.38 -11.74
C TYR A 192 19.82 6.43 -10.79
N GLY A 193 20.07 6.63 -9.51
CA GLY A 193 19.35 5.93 -8.46
C GLY A 193 20.12 5.88 -7.14
N PHE A 194 19.38 5.79 -6.06
CA PHE A 194 19.94 5.55 -4.74
C PHE A 194 20.09 4.05 -4.48
N GLY A 195 21.16 3.65 -3.81
CA GLY A 195 21.23 2.33 -3.20
C GLY A 195 20.17 2.20 -2.11
N GLY A 196 19.60 1.00 -1.95
CA GLY A 196 18.64 0.72 -0.90
C GLY A 196 19.33 0.59 0.45
N ASP A 197 18.63 0.92 1.54
CA ASP A 197 19.17 0.74 2.88
C ASP A 197 19.32 -0.75 3.25
N GLY A 198 20.27 -1.07 4.13
CA GLY A 198 20.36 -2.37 4.77
C GLY A 198 19.26 -2.58 5.81
N GLY A 199 18.86 -3.84 6.00
CA GLY A 199 17.93 -4.26 7.04
C GLY A 199 18.59 -4.33 8.41
N ASN A 200 17.82 -4.20 9.48
CA ASN A 200 18.33 -4.32 10.83
C ASN A 200 18.57 -5.79 11.21
N GLY A 201 19.53 -6.03 12.11
CA GLY A 201 19.73 -7.34 12.73
C GLY A 201 18.64 -7.67 13.75
N GLY A 202 18.26 -8.93 13.82
CA GLY A 202 17.29 -9.48 14.75
C GLY A 202 17.84 -9.55 16.17
N THR A 203 16.97 -9.43 17.16
CA THR A 203 17.36 -9.56 18.56
C THR A 203 17.79 -10.99 18.89
N GLY A 204 18.85 -11.15 19.68
CA GLY A 204 19.26 -12.46 20.20
C GLY A 204 18.65 -12.75 21.57
N SER A 205 18.63 -14.02 21.97
CA SER A 205 18.16 -14.45 23.29
C SER A 205 19.18 -15.37 23.94
N VAL A 206 19.62 -15.03 25.14
CA VAL A 206 20.56 -15.86 25.89
C VAL A 206 19.83 -16.89 26.75
N SER A 207 20.31 -18.13 26.79
CA SER A 207 19.94 -19.11 27.83
C SER A 207 21.18 -19.63 28.52
N ALA A 208 21.21 -19.51 29.86
CA ALA A 208 22.29 -20.03 30.67
C ALA A 208 22.14 -21.55 30.80
N MET A 209 23.00 -22.32 30.11
CA MET A 209 23.17 -23.75 30.37
C MET A 209 24.44 -23.98 31.20
N PRO A 210 24.38 -24.71 32.32
CA PRO A 210 25.57 -25.09 33.07
C PRO A 210 26.41 -26.11 32.28
N PRO A 211 27.76 -26.01 32.29
CA PRO A 211 28.58 -24.99 32.93
C PRO A 211 28.90 -23.84 31.95
N ASN A 212 28.35 -22.65 32.21
CA ASN A 212 28.75 -21.35 31.65
C ASN A 212 28.86 -21.23 30.11
N THR A 213 28.07 -21.97 29.35
CA THR A 213 27.90 -21.73 27.91
C THR A 213 26.68 -20.84 27.67
N TYR A 214 26.92 -19.56 27.36
CA TYR A 214 25.88 -18.68 26.82
C TYR A 214 25.69 -19.03 25.34
N LEU A 215 24.55 -19.62 24.99
CA LEU A 215 24.11 -19.75 23.59
C LEU A 215 23.18 -18.58 23.28
N GLY A 216 23.49 -17.84 22.22
CA GLY A 216 22.66 -16.76 21.67
C GLY A 216 23.43 -15.46 21.42
N HIS A 217 23.47 -15.02 20.17
CA HIS A 217 24.00 -13.72 19.73
C HIS A 217 22.89 -12.89 19.10
N ALA A 218 23.01 -11.56 19.10
CA ALA A 218 22.11 -10.76 18.27
C ALA A 218 22.62 -10.70 16.83
N GLY A 219 21.70 -10.52 15.88
CA GLY A 219 22.01 -10.47 14.47
C GLY A 219 22.71 -9.17 14.07
N PHE A 220 23.56 -9.22 13.05
CA PHE A 220 24.21 -8.04 12.47
C PHE A 220 23.24 -7.24 11.60
N GLY A 221 23.44 -5.94 11.52
CA GLY A 221 22.78 -5.10 10.52
C GLY A 221 23.29 -5.40 9.12
N GLY A 222 22.40 -5.34 8.13
CA GLY A 222 22.72 -5.50 6.73
C GLY A 222 23.44 -4.27 6.16
N ALA A 223 24.31 -4.46 5.18
CA ALA A 223 24.95 -3.34 4.50
C ALA A 223 23.96 -2.59 3.60
N GLY A 224 24.16 -1.28 3.44
CA GLY A 224 23.48 -0.48 2.44
C GLY A 224 23.93 -0.82 1.03
N GLY A 225 23.03 -0.65 0.07
CA GLY A 225 23.27 -0.87 -1.35
C GLY A 225 24.09 0.25 -1.97
N TRP A 226 24.76 -0.07 -3.06
CA TRP A 226 25.67 0.85 -3.75
C TRP A 226 24.92 1.68 -4.78
N ASN A 227 25.40 2.88 -5.10
CA ASN A 227 25.10 3.51 -6.37
C ASN A 227 25.99 2.85 -7.46
N ALA A 228 25.36 2.19 -8.46
CA ALA A 228 25.93 1.10 -9.24
C ALA A 228 27.15 1.40 -10.15
N THR A 229 27.76 2.58 -10.06
CA THR A 229 28.88 2.92 -10.95
C THR A 229 30.23 2.34 -10.50
N TYR A 230 30.39 1.94 -9.23
CA TYR A 230 31.59 1.21 -8.78
C TYR A 230 31.26 -0.24 -8.45
N GLY A 231 31.97 -1.12 -9.16
CA GLY A 231 31.73 -2.55 -9.20
C GLY A 231 31.83 -3.25 -7.86
N HIS A 232 31.22 -4.44 -7.85
CA HIS A 232 31.38 -5.55 -6.92
C HIS A 232 32.77 -5.63 -6.28
N MET A 233 32.97 -4.97 -5.14
CA MET A 233 33.94 -5.40 -4.14
C MET A 233 33.21 -5.40 -2.80
N GLY A 234 32.62 -6.56 -2.51
CA GLY A 234 31.92 -6.78 -1.25
C GLY A 234 32.83 -6.48 -0.08
N THR A 235 32.36 -5.66 0.85
CA THR A 235 32.83 -5.76 2.22
C THR A 235 31.97 -6.80 2.90
N LEU A 236 32.48 -8.03 2.93
CA LEU A 236 32.08 -9.03 3.89
C LEU A 236 32.02 -8.33 5.26
N ALA A 237 30.85 -8.30 5.91
CA ALA A 237 30.80 -7.93 7.32
C ALA A 237 31.81 -8.85 8.02
N VAL A 238 32.84 -8.25 8.62
CA VAL A 238 33.94 -8.98 9.25
C VAL A 238 33.33 -9.93 10.28
N GLU A 239 33.41 -11.23 10.02
CA GLU A 239 33.13 -12.27 11.00
C GLU A 239 34.21 -12.16 12.08
N ASN A 240 33.95 -11.35 13.11
CA ASN A 240 34.68 -11.47 14.36
C ASN A 240 33.74 -12.14 15.38
N SER A 241 33.79 -13.47 15.38
CA SER A 241 33.03 -14.34 16.27
C SER A 241 33.71 -14.55 17.62
N ASP A 242 34.47 -13.59 18.14
CA ASP A 242 35.22 -13.75 19.41
C ASP A 242 34.54 -13.08 20.61
N GLY A 243 33.19 -13.12 20.67
CA GLY A 243 32.43 -12.53 21.79
C GLY A 243 31.32 -13.45 22.27
N ILE A 244 31.43 -13.95 23.50
CA ILE A 244 30.35 -14.62 24.23
C ILE A 244 29.28 -13.57 24.56
N GLY A 245 28.05 -13.70 24.04
CA GLY A 245 26.90 -12.86 24.43
C GLY A 245 27.01 -11.36 24.13
N ASN A 246 27.34 -10.98 22.89
CA ASN A 246 27.35 -9.57 22.45
C ASN A 246 26.17 -9.18 21.53
N GLY A 247 25.76 -7.90 21.62
CA GLY A 247 24.84 -7.27 20.67
C GLY A 247 25.40 -7.25 19.25
N GLY A 248 24.51 -7.16 18.25
CA GLY A 248 24.89 -7.14 16.85
C GLY A 248 25.53 -5.81 16.47
N TYR A 249 26.55 -5.86 15.62
CA TYR A 249 27.11 -4.67 14.97
C TYR A 249 26.17 -4.14 13.87
N GLY A 250 26.17 -2.82 13.66
CA GLY A 250 25.51 -2.21 12.52
C GLY A 250 26.20 -2.56 11.20
N GLY A 251 25.45 -2.52 10.10
CA GLY A 251 25.97 -2.67 8.75
C GLY A 251 26.63 -1.39 8.25
N ASN A 252 27.51 -1.54 7.27
CA ASN A 252 28.13 -0.39 6.60
C ASN A 252 27.14 0.27 5.64
N GLY A 253 27.22 1.59 5.47
CA GLY A 253 26.56 2.27 4.34
C GLY A 253 27.18 1.89 3.00
N GLY A 254 26.42 1.98 1.92
CA GLY A 254 26.90 1.84 0.55
C GLY A 254 27.59 3.11 0.05
N ASN A 255 28.50 3.00 -0.91
CA ASN A 255 29.14 4.18 -1.49
C ASN A 255 28.22 4.90 -2.49
N SER A 256 28.40 6.22 -2.55
CA SER A 256 27.95 7.08 -3.65
C SER A 256 28.78 6.86 -4.91
N GLY A 257 28.14 7.00 -6.07
CA GLY A 257 28.77 6.92 -7.40
C GLY A 257 29.11 8.31 -7.95
N PRO A 258 29.78 8.37 -9.13
CA PRO A 258 30.25 9.61 -9.73
C PRO A 258 29.18 10.37 -10.54
N PHE A 259 27.99 9.78 -10.76
CA PHE A 259 26.88 10.40 -11.48
C PHE A 259 25.83 10.96 -10.49
N PHE A 260 24.58 10.49 -10.57
CA PHE A 260 23.48 11.00 -9.76
C PHE A 260 22.94 9.90 -8.81
N GLY A 261 22.84 10.24 -7.52
CA GLY A 261 22.38 9.35 -6.45
C GLY A 261 23.47 9.03 -5.41
N GLY A 262 23.05 8.49 -4.27
CA GLY A 262 23.91 8.09 -3.15
C GLY A 262 23.76 6.61 -2.82
N GLY A 263 24.71 6.04 -2.08
CA GLY A 263 24.53 4.70 -1.52
C GLY A 263 23.49 4.70 -0.39
N GLY A 264 22.94 3.53 -0.10
CA GLY A 264 22.01 3.34 1.01
C GLY A 264 22.72 3.31 2.35
N ASN A 265 22.00 3.54 3.44
CA ASN A 265 22.53 3.41 4.79
C ASN A 265 22.67 1.94 5.19
N GLY A 266 23.59 1.64 6.10
CA GLY A 266 23.62 0.33 6.75
C GLY A 266 22.50 0.20 7.78
N GLY A 267 22.05 -1.03 8.02
CA GLY A 267 21.08 -1.33 9.06
C GLY A 267 21.71 -1.37 10.45
N ASN A 268 20.92 -1.20 11.49
CA ASN A 268 21.39 -1.33 12.87
C ASN A 268 21.60 -2.80 13.24
N GLY A 269 22.52 -3.10 14.16
CA GLY A 269 22.62 -4.43 14.73
C GLY A 269 21.53 -4.72 15.76
N GLY A 270 21.24 -5.99 15.99
CA GLY A 270 20.23 -6.44 16.94
C GLY A 270 20.66 -6.29 18.39
N ALA A 271 19.68 -6.12 19.28
CA ALA A 271 19.92 -6.14 20.72
C ALA A 271 19.91 -7.56 21.29
N LEU A 272 20.63 -7.80 22.39
CA LEU A 272 20.51 -9.03 23.17
C LEU A 272 19.50 -8.85 24.29
N LEU A 273 18.60 -9.82 24.43
CA LEU A 273 17.61 -9.88 25.50
C LEU A 273 17.96 -11.04 26.47
N PRO A 274 17.83 -10.81 27.80
CA PRO A 274 18.07 -11.81 28.83
C PRO A 274 17.01 -12.92 28.85
#